data_AF-A0A699ZPV3-F1
#
_entry.id   AF-A0A699ZPV3-F1
#
_cell.length_a   1.000
_cell.length_b   1.000
_cell.length_c   1.000
_cell.angle_alpha   90.00
_cell.angle_beta   90.00
_cell.angle_gamma   90.00
#
_symmetry.space_group_name_H-M   'P 1'
#
loop_
_entity.id
_entity.type
_entity.pdbx_description
1 polymer ?
#
loop_
_entity_poly.entity_id
_entity_poly.type
_entity_poly.pdbx_seq_one_letter_code
_entity_poly.pdbx_strand_id
1 'polypeptide(L)'
;MDLIFVSAEVAPFSKTGGLGDVMGALPKALAARGHRVMVVTPRYLSTETAKLYAGASDTGVTKLLDLGQGGLHTVGFWHMHSDSVDWVFVDHVAFHRSGNPYGNEHGPYQDNLF
;
A
#
# COMPACT_ATOMS: atom_id res chain seq x y z
N MET A 1 21.16 -2.84 8.44
CA MET A 1 19.95 -3.11 9.24
C MET A 1 18.79 -3.31 8.28
N ASP A 2 17.85 -4.16 8.65
CA ASP A 2 16.62 -4.42 7.92
C ASP A 2 15.50 -3.56 8.52
N LEU A 3 14.85 -2.74 7.68
CA LEU A 3 13.83 -1.79 8.08
C LEU A 3 12.53 -2.07 7.32
N ILE A 4 11.43 -2.26 8.04
CA ILE A 4 10.11 -2.45 7.46
C ILE A 4 9.21 -1.31 7.92
N PHE A 5 8.76 -0.53 6.97
CA PHE A 5 7.75 0.50 7.19
C PHE A 5 6.37 -0.03 6.82
N VAL A 6 5.36 0.36 7.58
CA VAL A 6 3.96 0.07 7.28
C VAL A 6 3.19 1.37 7.29
N SER A 7 2.47 1.66 6.21
CA SER A 7 1.71 2.91 6.06
C SER A 7 0.45 2.70 5.23
N ALA A 8 -0.58 3.50 5.49
CA ALA A 8 -1.76 3.60 4.63
C ALA A 8 -1.51 4.50 3.40
N GLU A 9 -0.53 5.41 3.48
CA GLU A 9 -0.19 6.33 2.39
C GLU A 9 1.29 6.25 2.01
N VAL A 10 1.56 6.20 0.70
CA VAL A 10 2.89 6.23 0.10
C VAL A 10 2.82 6.91 -1.25
N ALA A 11 3.49 8.05 -1.44
CA ALA A 11 3.61 8.67 -2.76
C ALA A 11 4.55 7.84 -3.67
N PRO A 12 4.21 7.64 -4.96
CA PRO A 12 3.06 8.20 -5.67
C PRO A 12 1.78 7.34 -5.64
N PHE A 13 1.79 6.17 -5.00
CA PHE A 13 0.71 5.17 -5.05
C PHE A 13 -0.59 5.63 -4.38
N SER A 14 -0.49 6.17 -3.17
CA SER A 14 -1.60 6.68 -2.37
C SER A 14 -1.15 7.88 -1.56
N LYS A 15 -1.86 9.00 -1.69
CA LYS A 15 -1.54 10.23 -0.97
C LYS A 15 -2.79 11.08 -0.80
N THR A 16 -3.05 11.47 0.44
CA THR A 16 -4.04 12.49 0.81
C THR A 16 -3.39 13.68 1.52
N GLY A 17 -2.26 13.45 2.20
CA GLY A 17 -1.54 14.49 2.94
C GLY A 17 -0.04 14.23 3.08
N GLY A 18 0.54 14.75 4.16
CA GLY A 18 1.99 14.71 4.40
C GLY A 18 2.55 13.33 4.72
N LEU A 19 1.71 12.38 5.17
CA LEU A 19 2.15 11.00 5.44
C LEU A 19 2.68 10.33 4.17
N GLY A 20 1.96 10.46 3.05
CA GLY A 20 2.40 9.92 1.77
C GLY A 20 3.73 10.49 1.30
N ASP A 21 4.03 11.77 1.58
CA ASP A 21 5.30 12.40 1.24
C ASP A 21 6.46 11.85 2.09
N VAL A 22 6.25 11.73 3.41
CA VAL A 22 7.27 11.14 4.31
C VAL A 22 7.59 9.71 3.88
N MET A 23 6.56 8.92 3.60
CA MET A 23 6.73 7.52 3.22
C MET A 23 7.24 7.31 1.80
N GLY A 24 7.08 8.30 0.91
CA GLY A 24 7.72 8.30 -0.40
C GLY A 24 9.21 8.65 -0.34
N ALA A 25 9.66 9.44 0.64
CA ALA A 25 11.03 9.98 0.70
C ALA A 25 11.94 9.29 1.72
N LEU A 26 11.48 9.10 2.96
CA LEU A 26 12.30 8.58 4.07
C LEU A 26 12.84 7.16 3.80
N PRO A 27 12.03 6.19 3.31
CA PRO A 27 12.53 4.85 2.99
C PRO A 27 13.67 4.86 1.97
N LYS A 28 13.54 5.69 0.92
CA LYS A 28 14.57 5.85 -0.12
C LYS A 28 15.86 6.47 0.46
N ALA A 29 15.73 7.48 1.32
CA ALA A 29 16.87 8.10 1.98
C ALA A 29 17.62 7.11 2.89
N LEU A 30 16.91 6.19 3.56
CA LEU A 30 17.52 5.14 4.38
C LEU A 30 18.15 4.03 3.51
N ALA A 31 17.51 3.64 2.42
CA ALA A 31 18.08 2.70 1.46
C ALA A 31 19.40 3.22 0.88
N ALA A 32 19.46 4.51 0.52
CA ALA A 32 20.67 5.18 0.06
C ALA A 32 21.81 5.20 1.10
N ARG A 33 21.50 4.99 2.38
CA ARG A 33 22.48 4.85 3.47
C ARG A 33 22.92 3.40 3.71
N GLY A 34 22.54 2.47 2.84
CA GLY A 34 22.93 1.06 2.91
C GLY A 34 22.04 0.20 3.80
N HIS A 35 20.86 0.68 4.19
CA HIS A 35 19.86 -0.14 4.87
C HIS A 35 19.07 -0.98 3.86
N ARG A 36 18.68 -2.20 4.23
CA ARG A 36 17.70 -2.96 3.46
C ARG A 36 16.32 -2.49 3.89
N VAL A 37 15.56 -1.88 2.98
CA VAL A 37 14.31 -1.20 3.31
C VAL A 37 13.15 -1.79 2.54
N MET A 38 12.07 -2.08 3.27
CA MET A 38 10.79 -2.49 2.74
C MET A 38 9.69 -1.52 3.19
N VAL A 39 8.75 -1.24 2.29
CA VAL A 39 7.53 -0.48 2.60
C VAL A 39 6.33 -1.35 2.27
N VAL A 40 5.47 -1.58 3.26
CA VAL A 40 4.21 -2.31 3.11
C VAL A 40 3.06 -1.30 3.13
N THR A 41 2.25 -1.30 2.07
CA THR A 41 1.09 -0.39 1.93
C THR A 41 -0.05 -1.10 1.22
N PRO A 42 -1.32 -0.72 1.42
CA PRO A 42 -2.41 -1.28 0.63
C PRO A 42 -2.29 -0.96 -0.86
N ARG A 43 -2.76 -1.87 -1.70
CA ARG A 43 -2.89 -1.68 -3.15
C ARG A 43 -4.22 -1.01 -3.47
N TYR A 44 -4.24 0.31 -3.42
CA TYR A 44 -5.42 1.10 -3.81
C TYR A 44 -5.58 1.10 -5.33
N LEU A 45 -6.05 -0.02 -5.88
CA LEU A 45 -6.19 -0.23 -7.32
C LEU A 45 -7.51 0.36 -7.84
N SER A 46 -7.39 1.21 -8.85
CA SER A 46 -8.49 1.84 -9.57
C SER A 46 -8.07 2.06 -11.02
N THR A 47 -9.00 2.51 -11.87
CA THR A 47 -8.67 2.88 -13.25
C THR A 47 -7.62 3.99 -13.31
N GLU A 48 -7.64 4.91 -12.35
CA GLU A 48 -6.76 6.07 -12.24
C GLU A 48 -5.36 5.68 -11.77
N THR A 49 -5.28 4.72 -10.84
CA THR A 49 -4.03 4.30 -10.18
C THR A 49 -3.38 3.07 -10.82
N ALA A 50 -4.07 2.33 -11.70
CA ALA A 50 -3.57 1.09 -12.31
C ALA A 50 -2.15 1.22 -12.90
N LYS A 51 -1.87 2.33 -13.58
CA LYS A 51 -0.55 2.62 -14.17
C LYS A 51 0.59 2.69 -13.15
N LEU A 52 0.29 3.06 -11.90
CA LEU A 52 1.28 3.18 -10.83
C LEU A 52 1.78 1.81 -10.36
N TYR A 53 0.98 0.76 -10.55
CA TYR A 53 1.31 -0.61 -10.17
C TYR A 53 1.84 -1.46 -11.34
N ALA A 54 2.08 -0.86 -12.52
CA ALA A 54 2.48 -1.62 -13.71
C ALA A 54 3.82 -2.37 -13.56
N GLY A 55 4.72 -1.88 -12.70
CA GLY A 55 5.98 -2.55 -12.37
C GLY A 55 5.90 -3.56 -11.22
N ALA A 56 4.73 -3.72 -10.60
CA ALA A 56 4.52 -4.68 -9.53
C ALA A 56 4.09 -6.04 -10.09
N SER A 57 4.63 -7.11 -9.53
CA SER A 57 4.27 -8.49 -9.85
C SER A 57 3.61 -9.17 -8.66
N ASP A 58 2.62 -10.03 -8.92
CA ASP A 58 2.06 -10.94 -7.91
C ASP A 58 3.17 -11.85 -7.38
N THR A 59 3.30 -11.95 -6.04
CA THR A 59 4.29 -12.83 -5.42
C THR A 59 3.80 -14.27 -5.30
N GLY A 60 2.52 -14.54 -5.60
CA GLY A 60 1.86 -15.82 -5.39
C GLY A 60 1.64 -16.17 -3.91
N VAL A 61 1.97 -15.25 -3.00
CA VAL A 61 1.79 -15.44 -1.56
C VAL A 61 0.44 -14.89 -1.15
N THR A 62 -0.34 -15.72 -0.46
CA THR A 62 -1.60 -15.31 0.15
C THR A 62 -1.61 -15.64 1.64
N LYS A 63 -2.40 -14.89 2.41
CA LYS A 63 -2.65 -15.15 3.82
C LYS A 63 -4.14 -15.03 4.12
N LEU A 64 -4.65 -15.97 4.92
CA LEU A 64 -5.99 -15.90 5.47
C LEU A 64 -5.93 -15.10 6.77
N LEU A 65 -6.68 -14.02 6.84
CA LEU A 65 -6.80 -13.14 8.00
C LEU A 65 -8.21 -13.27 8.58
N ASP A 66 -8.30 -13.50 9.89
CA ASP A 66 -9.55 -13.44 10.63
C ASP A 66 -9.70 -12.05 11.24
N LEU A 67 -10.72 -11.32 10.80
CA LEU A 67 -11.06 -9.98 11.29
C LEU A 67 -12.21 -10.04 12.32
N GLY A 68 -12.45 -11.20 12.93
CA GLY A 68 -13.51 -11.41 13.91
C GLY A 68 -14.89 -11.22 13.28
N GLN A 69 -15.60 -10.15 13.68
CA GLN A 69 -16.90 -9.83 13.09
C GLN A 69 -16.81 -9.48 11.60
N GLY A 70 -15.64 -9.07 11.11
CA GLY A 70 -15.40 -8.86 9.68
C GLY A 70 -15.34 -10.16 8.86
N GLY A 71 -15.12 -11.31 9.51
CA GLY A 71 -15.00 -12.61 8.85
C GLY A 71 -13.57 -12.92 8.38
N LEU A 72 -13.45 -14.01 7.61
CA LEU A 72 -12.20 -14.50 7.06
C LEU A 72 -11.92 -13.89 5.68
N HIS A 73 -10.73 -13.32 5.51
CA HIS A 73 -10.31 -12.64 4.30
C HIS A 73 -8.98 -13.19 3.79
N THR A 74 -8.94 -13.56 2.51
CA THR A 74 -7.67 -13.88 1.84
C THR A 74 -7.04 -12.61 1.30
N VAL A 75 -5.86 -12.27 1.77
CA VAL A 75 -5.05 -11.15 1.27
C VAL A 75 -3.90 -11.66 0.41
N GLY A 76 -3.65 -10.98 -0.71
CA GLY A 76 -2.51 -11.23 -1.59
C GLY A 76 -1.41 -10.19 -1.41
N PHE A 77 -0.22 -10.47 -1.92
CA PHE A 77 0.91 -9.54 -1.89
C PHE A 77 1.47 -9.35 -3.30
N TRP A 78 1.66 -8.10 -3.67
CA TRP A 78 2.35 -7.70 -4.89
C TRP A 78 3.66 -7.05 -4.51
N HIS A 79 4.70 -7.23 -5.32
CA HIS A 79 6.02 -6.68 -5.05
C HIS A 79 6.56 -5.91 -6.24
N MET A 80 7.21 -4.79 -5.94
CA MET A 80 8.00 -4.01 -6.89
C MET A 80 9.29 -3.60 -6.21
N HIS A 81 10.43 -3.75 -6.89
CA HIS A 81 11.70 -3.22 -6.42
C HIS A 81 12.06 -1.96 -7.21
N SER A 82 12.21 -0.82 -6.53
CA SER A 82 12.57 0.45 -7.14
C SER A 82 13.21 1.40 -6.13
N ASP A 83 14.14 2.26 -6.57
CA ASP A 83 14.90 3.19 -5.72
C ASP A 83 15.60 2.50 -4.52
N SER A 84 16.08 1.27 -4.73
CA SER A 84 16.68 0.41 -3.70
C SER A 84 15.74 0.07 -2.53
N VAL A 85 14.43 0.21 -2.72
CA VAL A 85 13.39 -0.13 -1.74
C VAL A 85 12.52 -1.27 -2.27
N ASP A 86 12.19 -2.20 -1.39
CA ASP A 86 11.18 -3.23 -1.63
C ASP A 86 9.77 -2.67 -1.32
N TRP A 87 8.99 -2.39 -2.36
CA TRP A 87 7.60 -1.94 -2.23
C TRP A 87 6.69 -3.18 -2.25
N VAL A 88 6.01 -3.43 -1.14
CA VAL A 88 5.07 -4.54 -0.99
C VAL A 88 3.67 -3.97 -0.88
N PHE A 89 2.80 -4.35 -1.80
CA PHE A 89 1.41 -3.93 -1.85
C PHE A 89 0.49 -5.04 -1.34
N VAL A 90 -0.28 -4.75 -0.29
CA VAL A 90 -1.31 -5.66 0.22
C VAL A 90 -2.54 -5.54 -0.66
N ASP A 91 -2.88 -6.62 -1.34
CA ASP A 91 -4.00 -6.67 -2.28
C ASP A 91 -5.22 -7.35 -1.63
N HIS A 92 -6.34 -6.65 -1.66
CA HIS A 92 -7.63 -7.14 -1.19
C HIS A 92 -8.74 -6.30 -1.85
N VAL A 93 -9.90 -6.91 -2.13
CA VAL A 93 -11.03 -6.25 -2.82
C VAL A 93 -11.50 -4.98 -2.10
N ALA A 94 -11.33 -4.91 -0.77
CA ALA A 94 -11.68 -3.72 0.01
C ALA A 94 -10.86 -2.47 -0.40
N PHE A 95 -9.67 -2.63 -1.00
CA PHE A 95 -8.84 -1.51 -1.45
C PHE A 95 -9.09 -1.14 -2.93
N HIS A 96 -9.86 -1.94 -3.67
CA HIS A 96 -10.11 -1.73 -5.10
C HIS A 96 -11.29 -0.79 -5.31
N ARG A 97 -11.10 0.49 -5.01
CA ARG A 97 -12.17 1.51 -5.01
C ARG A 97 -11.71 2.78 -5.72
N SER A 98 -12.65 3.50 -6.32
CA SER A 98 -12.40 4.83 -6.91
C SER A 98 -12.31 5.91 -5.83
N GLY A 99 -11.48 6.93 -6.07
CA GLY A 99 -11.27 8.03 -5.11
C GLY A 99 -9.92 7.92 -4.40
N ASN A 100 -9.86 8.40 -3.17
CA ASN A 100 -8.67 8.35 -2.33
C ASN A 100 -8.82 7.26 -1.25
N PRO A 101 -7.75 6.94 -0.48
CA PRO A 101 -7.80 5.92 0.57
C PRO A 101 -8.95 6.03 1.58
N TYR A 102 -9.49 7.23 1.79
CA TYR A 102 -10.50 7.51 2.82
C TYR A 102 -11.89 7.84 2.26
N GLY A 103 -12.08 7.94 0.95
CA GLY A 103 -13.39 8.23 0.39
C GLY A 103 -13.38 8.64 -1.07
N ASN A 104 -14.57 8.92 -1.57
CA ASN A 104 -14.81 9.32 -2.96
C ASN A 104 -15.80 10.48 -3.04
N GLU A 105 -16.35 10.73 -4.23
CA GLU A 105 -17.31 11.81 -4.49
C GLU A 105 -18.59 11.73 -3.63
N HIS A 106 -18.91 10.55 -3.08
CA HIS A 106 -20.06 10.32 -2.21
C HIS A 106 -19.74 10.48 -0.71
N GLY A 107 -18.50 10.85 -0.38
CA GLY A 107 -18.03 11.03 0.99
C GLY A 107 -17.11 9.90 1.47
N PRO A 108 -16.88 9.81 2.79
CA PRO A 108 -16.03 8.79 3.39
C PRO A 108 -16.57 7.38 3.18
N TYR A 109 -15.68 6.39 3.01
CA TYR A 109 -16.12 5.00 3.00
C TYR A 109 -16.66 4.57 4.38
N GLN A 110 -17.71 3.74 4.38
CA GLN A 110 -18.40 3.32 5.61
C GLN A 110 -17.54 2.44 6.53
N ASP A 111 -16.52 1.79 5.99
CA ASP A 111 -15.58 0.96 6.74
C ASP A 111 -14.39 1.76 7.30
N ASN A 112 -14.33 3.07 7.06
CA ASN A 112 -13.42 3.94 7.80
C ASN A 112 -13.97 4.16 9.20
N LEU A 113 -13.22 3.71 10.20
CA LEU A 113 -13.48 3.97 11.62
C LEU A 113 -13.17 5.43 11.95
N PHE A 114 -14.01 6.38 11.52
CA PHE A 114 -14.02 7.76 12.00
C PHE A 114 -15.44 8.31 12.06
#